data_AF-A0A6P0XNA9-F1
#
_entry.id   AF-A0A6P0XNA9-F1
#
_cell.length_a   1.000
_cell.length_b   1.000
_cell.length_c   1.000
_cell.angle_alpha   90.00
_cell.angle_beta   90.00
_cell.angle_gamma   90.00
#
_symmetry.space_group_name_H-M   'P 1'
#
loop_
_entity.id
_entity.type
_entity.pdbx_description
1 polymer ?
#
loop_
_entity_poly.entity_id
_entity_poly.type
_entity_poly.pdbx_seq_one_letter_code
_entity_poly.pdbx_strand_id
1 'polypeptide(L)'
;EQGWYLQILARYKYKNSKANSNLTQKDAWKKNEGLLKPKEGINYEKLSYINENRLKRINTWVSKHKNYEELMLTVEDILGNLSFGQEASKFEKALQDLGSAIGFLSERPDKEFKKGPDNLWCVSTDYYFIFECKSEVKDSRSEIYKSETGQMNNHCGWFDQEYNAEQVKRILIIPTKNVSHQGNFTHHVEIMRKGKLKHLRDNVKSFFKEFKDYQLDEITDSKIQEWIQFQKLDVESLKSEYSEDYYQK
;
A
#
# COMPACT_ATOMS: atom_id res chain seq x y z
N GLU A 1 -17.24 -4.76 15.78
CA GLU A 1 -18.32 -5.71 16.18
C GLU A 1 -19.50 -5.79 15.21
N GLN A 2 -20.00 -4.67 14.68
CA GLN A 2 -21.19 -4.65 13.80
C GLN A 2 -21.13 -5.60 12.59
N GLY A 3 -19.97 -5.73 11.92
CA GLY A 3 -19.82 -6.64 10.78
C GLY A 3 -20.06 -8.12 11.16
N TRP A 4 -19.64 -8.53 12.36
CA TRP A 4 -19.79 -9.93 12.81
C TRP A 4 -21.26 -10.29 13.01
N TYR A 5 -22.05 -9.39 13.59
CA TYR A 5 -23.50 -9.57 13.73
C TYR A 5 -24.21 -9.65 12.37
N LEU A 6 -23.78 -8.85 11.39
CA LEU A 6 -24.32 -8.93 10.04
C LEU A 6 -23.98 -10.28 9.37
N GLN A 7 -22.78 -10.82 9.56
CA GLN A 7 -22.42 -12.14 9.04
C GLN A 7 -23.28 -13.26 9.68
N ILE A 8 -23.57 -13.16 10.97
CA ILE A 8 -24.48 -14.11 11.64
C ILE A 8 -25.89 -13.99 11.06
N LEU A 9 -26.39 -12.78 10.88
CA LEU A 9 -27.68 -12.54 10.25
C LEU A 9 -27.73 -13.09 8.83
N ALA A 10 -26.65 -12.92 8.06
CA ALA A 10 -26.52 -13.49 6.72
C ALA A 10 -26.61 -15.03 6.76
N ARG A 11 -25.96 -15.69 7.73
CA ARG A 11 -26.05 -17.14 7.93
C ARG A 11 -27.48 -17.60 8.21
N TYR A 12 -28.22 -16.90 9.07
CA TYR A 12 -29.63 -17.22 9.33
C TYR A 12 -30.52 -17.03 8.10
N LYS A 13 -30.28 -15.97 7.32
CA LYS A 13 -31.02 -15.70 6.08
C LYS A 13 -30.75 -16.72 4.99
N TYR A 14 -29.63 -17.46 5.02
CA TYR A 14 -29.21 -18.36 3.93
C TYR A 14 -30.23 -19.46 3.63
N LYS A 15 -30.88 -20.02 4.65
CA LYS A 15 -31.90 -21.06 4.48
C LYS A 15 -33.17 -20.53 3.80
N ASN A 16 -33.51 -19.26 4.03
CA ASN A 16 -34.75 -18.67 3.54
C ASN A 16 -34.57 -18.00 2.18
N SER A 17 -33.45 -17.28 1.98
CA SER A 17 -33.10 -16.64 0.73
C SER A 17 -31.59 -16.47 0.62
N LYS A 18 -31.00 -17.23 -0.30
CA LYS A 18 -29.56 -17.13 -0.62
C LYS A 18 -29.19 -15.73 -1.12
N ALA A 19 -30.09 -15.06 -1.85
CA ALA A 19 -29.89 -13.69 -2.32
C ALA A 19 -29.82 -12.68 -1.17
N ASN A 20 -30.79 -12.72 -0.24
CA ASN A 20 -30.79 -11.82 0.93
C ASN A 20 -29.66 -12.11 1.91
N SER A 21 -29.27 -13.38 2.04
CA SER A 21 -28.08 -13.79 2.78
C SER A 21 -26.84 -13.16 2.16
N ASN A 22 -26.68 -13.25 0.83
CA ASN A 22 -25.55 -12.67 0.12
C ASN A 22 -25.51 -11.14 0.26
N LEU A 23 -26.65 -10.45 0.14
CA LEU A 23 -26.75 -8.99 0.37
C LEU A 23 -26.31 -8.60 1.79
N THR A 24 -26.81 -9.30 2.80
CA THR A 24 -26.44 -9.04 4.20
C THR A 24 -24.95 -9.36 4.45
N GLN A 25 -24.41 -10.38 3.77
CA GLN A 25 -22.99 -10.72 3.86
C GLN A 25 -22.11 -9.67 3.18
N LYS A 26 -22.57 -9.01 2.11
CA LYS A 26 -21.87 -7.84 1.54
C LYS A 26 -21.73 -6.73 2.56
N ASP A 27 -22.81 -6.39 3.26
CA ASP A 27 -22.78 -5.34 4.28
C ASP A 27 -21.88 -5.74 5.47
N ALA A 28 -21.90 -7.02 5.84
CA ALA A 28 -20.98 -7.56 6.85
C ALA A 28 -19.52 -7.37 6.45
N TRP A 29 -19.17 -7.77 5.22
CA TRP A 29 -17.83 -7.66 4.66
C TRP A 29 -17.39 -6.20 4.54
N LYS A 30 -18.23 -5.30 4.03
CA LYS A 30 -17.94 -3.85 3.93
C LYS A 30 -17.62 -3.21 5.30
N LYS A 31 -18.13 -3.77 6.39
CA LYS A 31 -17.83 -3.30 7.75
C LYS A 31 -16.62 -3.98 8.38
N ASN A 32 -16.19 -5.14 7.86
CA ASN A 32 -15.03 -5.88 8.31
C ASN A 32 -14.62 -6.89 7.23
N GLU A 33 -13.58 -6.55 6.47
CA GLU A 33 -13.07 -7.34 5.35
C GLU A 33 -12.36 -8.63 5.79
N GLY A 34 -12.15 -8.82 7.11
CA GLY A 34 -11.69 -10.08 7.68
C GLY A 34 -12.79 -11.15 7.82
N LEU A 35 -14.03 -10.86 7.44
CA LEU A 35 -15.17 -11.77 7.52
C LEU A 35 -15.25 -12.70 6.29
N LEU A 36 -16.39 -13.36 6.02
CA LEU A 36 -16.57 -14.26 4.87
C LEU A 36 -16.93 -13.48 3.61
N LYS A 37 -16.28 -13.80 2.49
CA LYS A 37 -16.55 -13.12 1.23
C LYS A 37 -17.94 -13.50 0.72
N PRO A 38 -18.82 -12.54 0.39
CA PRO A 38 -20.09 -12.83 -0.28
C PRO A 38 -19.85 -13.53 -1.62
N LYS A 39 -20.80 -14.38 -2.01
CA LYS A 39 -20.74 -15.21 -3.23
C LYS A 39 -20.74 -14.40 -4.52
N GLU A 40 -21.48 -13.30 -4.57
CA GLU A 40 -21.67 -12.49 -5.79
C GLU A 40 -21.60 -11.01 -5.46
N GLY A 41 -21.04 -10.20 -6.37
CA GLY A 41 -21.20 -8.75 -6.43
C GLY A 41 -20.47 -7.91 -5.38
N ILE A 42 -19.27 -8.33 -4.98
CA ILE A 42 -18.21 -7.35 -4.66
C ILE A 42 -17.46 -7.14 -5.98
N ASN A 43 -17.85 -6.09 -6.69
CA ASN A 43 -16.99 -5.56 -7.73
C ASN A 43 -15.94 -4.72 -7.01
N TYR A 44 -14.69 -4.81 -7.46
CA TYR A 44 -13.67 -3.89 -7.02
C TYR A 44 -14.09 -2.48 -7.42
N GLU A 45 -14.14 -1.56 -6.45
CA GLU A 45 -14.31 -0.13 -6.73
C GLU A 45 -12.91 0.44 -6.88
N LYS A 46 -12.60 0.98 -8.06
CA LYS A 46 -11.25 1.46 -8.36
C LYS A 46 -10.86 2.58 -7.40
N LEU A 47 -9.69 2.43 -6.77
CA LEU A 47 -9.01 3.55 -6.14
C LEU A 47 -8.78 4.62 -7.19
N SER A 48 -9.49 5.73 -7.13
CA SER A 48 -9.41 6.81 -8.10
C SER A 48 -9.03 8.10 -7.39
N TYR A 49 -8.24 8.93 -8.07
CA TYR A 49 -7.84 10.21 -7.52
C TYR A 49 -9.07 11.11 -7.35
N ILE A 50 -9.46 11.34 -6.10
CA ILE A 50 -10.37 12.43 -5.77
C ILE A 50 -9.53 13.70 -5.84
N ASN A 51 -10.05 14.75 -6.49
CA ASN A 51 -9.39 16.06 -6.65
C ASN A 51 -9.28 16.84 -5.31
N GLU A 52 -8.96 16.14 -4.23
CA GLU A 52 -8.52 16.68 -2.96
C GLU A 52 -7.01 16.83 -2.96
N ASN A 53 -6.54 17.97 -2.45
CA ASN A 53 -5.14 18.30 -2.33
C ASN A 53 -4.41 17.28 -1.42
N ARG A 54 -3.36 16.61 -1.94
CA ARG A 54 -2.46 15.72 -1.17
C ARG A 54 -2.03 16.36 0.15
N LEU A 55 -1.73 17.66 0.13
CA LEU A 55 -1.30 18.44 1.29
C LEU A 55 -2.39 18.51 2.36
N LYS A 56 -3.65 18.66 1.95
CA LYS A 56 -4.80 18.60 2.85
C LYS A 56 -4.92 17.23 3.53
N ARG A 57 -4.66 16.13 2.82
CA ARG A 57 -4.67 14.78 3.41
C ARG A 57 -3.53 14.59 4.42
N ILE A 58 -2.34 15.11 4.13
CA ILE A 58 -1.21 15.12 5.08
C ILE A 58 -1.60 15.92 6.33
N ASN A 59 -2.08 17.15 6.17
CA ASN A 59 -2.55 17.98 7.28
C ASN A 59 -3.60 17.24 8.11
N THR A 60 -4.63 16.69 7.47
CA THR A 60 -5.68 15.91 8.14
C THR A 60 -5.12 14.70 8.87
N TRP A 61 -4.12 14.02 8.32
CA TRP A 61 -3.50 12.87 8.96
C TRP A 61 -2.66 13.29 10.18
N VAL A 62 -1.88 14.36 10.04
CA VAL A 62 -1.04 14.92 11.10
C VAL A 62 -1.89 15.43 12.27
N SER A 63 -2.97 16.18 12.01
CA SER A 63 -3.85 16.74 13.04
C SER A 63 -4.65 15.69 13.84
N LYS A 64 -4.59 14.40 13.49
CA LYS A 64 -5.17 13.31 14.31
C LYS A 64 -4.35 13.04 15.58
N HIS A 65 -3.11 13.51 15.64
CA HIS A 65 -2.21 13.35 16.77
C HIS A 65 -2.30 14.55 17.70
N LYS A 66 -2.22 14.34 19.01
CA LYS A 66 -2.36 15.44 20.00
C LYS A 66 -1.15 16.36 20.00
N ASN A 67 0.03 15.82 19.75
CA ASN A 67 1.30 16.54 19.76
C ASN A 67 2.34 15.84 18.88
N TYR A 68 3.49 16.48 18.74
CA TYR A 68 4.61 15.99 17.94
C TYR A 68 5.13 14.64 18.44
N GLU A 69 5.15 14.40 19.75
CA GLU A 69 5.60 13.12 20.31
C GLU A 69 4.70 11.96 19.88
N GLU A 70 3.38 12.13 19.94
CA GLU A 70 2.41 11.13 19.47
C GLU A 70 2.52 10.91 17.96
N LEU A 71 2.66 11.99 17.17
CA LEU A 71 2.93 11.91 15.74
C LEU A 71 4.17 11.06 15.44
N MET A 72 5.29 11.34 16.12
CA MET A 72 6.53 10.62 15.90
C MET A 72 6.45 9.17 16.37
N LEU A 73 5.73 8.85 17.45
CA LEU A 73 5.51 7.46 17.87
C LEU A 73 4.77 6.67 16.78
N THR A 74 3.71 7.23 16.18
CA THR A 74 3.01 6.60 15.06
C THR A 74 3.94 6.40 13.87
N VAL A 75 4.73 7.41 13.51
CA VAL A 75 5.67 7.34 12.38
C VAL A 75 6.75 6.27 12.64
N GLU A 76 7.33 6.21 13.83
CA GLU A 76 8.34 5.19 14.16
C GLU A 76 7.75 3.76 14.17
N ASP A 77 6.50 3.57 14.58
CA ASP A 77 5.83 2.25 14.50
C ASP A 77 5.64 1.81 13.03
N ILE A 78 5.14 2.71 12.17
CA ILE A 78 5.03 2.47 10.73
C ILE A 78 6.40 2.11 10.16
N LEU A 79 7.41 2.94 10.41
CA LEU A 79 8.76 2.74 9.86
C LEU A 79 9.45 1.51 10.45
N GLY A 80 9.15 1.11 11.69
CA GLY A 80 9.66 -0.10 12.33
C GLY A 80 9.13 -1.37 11.67
N ASN A 81 7.83 -1.41 11.41
CA ASN A 81 7.16 -2.52 10.72
C ASN A 81 7.49 -2.58 9.21
N LEU A 82 7.93 -1.47 8.62
CA LEU A 82 8.41 -1.43 7.24
C LEU A 82 9.89 -1.84 7.13
N SER A 83 10.25 -3.04 7.58
CA SER A 83 11.61 -3.57 7.51
C SER A 83 11.65 -5.05 7.12
N PHE A 84 12.73 -5.48 6.46
CA PHE A 84 12.94 -6.90 6.15
C PHE A 84 13.05 -7.73 7.45
N GLY A 85 12.47 -8.92 7.44
CA GLY A 85 12.30 -9.79 8.61
C GLY A 85 11.00 -9.57 9.38
N GLN A 86 10.20 -8.57 9.02
CA GLN A 86 8.85 -8.37 9.58
C GLN A 86 7.84 -9.31 8.91
N GLU A 87 6.84 -9.68 9.70
CA GLU A 87 5.68 -10.45 9.23
C GLU A 87 5.03 -9.75 8.03
N ALA A 88 4.72 -10.50 6.97
CA ALA A 88 4.18 -9.95 5.72
C ALA A 88 2.96 -9.05 5.96
N SER A 89 1.99 -9.50 6.77
CA SER A 89 0.77 -8.72 7.04
C SER A 89 1.04 -7.40 7.77
N LYS A 90 2.09 -7.33 8.62
CA LYS A 90 2.51 -6.09 9.30
C LYS A 90 3.26 -5.17 8.36
N PHE A 91 4.16 -5.72 7.56
CA PHE A 91 4.90 -4.98 6.55
C PHE A 91 3.97 -4.30 5.54
N GLU A 92 3.03 -5.06 4.98
CA GLU A 92 2.04 -4.55 4.03
C GLU A 92 1.12 -3.50 4.67
N LYS A 93 0.76 -3.67 5.96
CA LYS A 93 -0.01 -2.65 6.68
C LYS A 93 0.80 -1.37 6.86
N ALA A 94 2.06 -1.49 7.26
CA ALA A 94 2.95 -0.34 7.40
C ALA A 94 3.17 0.39 6.07
N LEU A 95 3.24 -0.34 4.95
CA LEU A 95 3.33 0.27 3.62
C LEU A 95 2.05 1.02 3.26
N GLN A 96 0.87 0.49 3.63
CA GLN A 96 -0.40 1.19 3.46
C GLN A 96 -0.49 2.46 4.31
N ASP A 97 -0.11 2.36 5.58
CA ASP A 97 -0.14 3.46 6.53
C ASP A 97 0.86 4.56 6.14
N LEU A 98 2.05 4.19 5.65
CA LEU A 98 3.03 5.13 5.13
C LEU A 98 2.46 5.91 3.95
N GLY A 99 1.86 5.23 2.96
CA GLY A 99 1.24 5.88 1.80
C GLY A 99 0.18 6.91 2.22
N SER A 100 -0.65 6.53 3.19
CA SER A 100 -1.68 7.41 3.78
C SER A 100 -1.07 8.60 4.53
N ALA A 101 0.00 8.37 5.30
CA ALA A 101 0.68 9.40 6.09
C ALA A 101 1.30 10.49 5.20
N ILE A 102 1.84 10.11 4.03
CA ILE A 102 2.39 11.06 3.05
C ILE A 102 1.35 11.57 2.03
N GLY A 103 0.06 11.37 2.33
CA GLY A 103 -1.07 11.97 1.61
C GLY A 103 -1.52 11.25 0.34
N PHE A 104 -1.11 10.02 0.11
CA PHE A 104 -1.64 9.20 -0.99
C PHE A 104 -2.90 8.46 -0.58
N LEU A 105 -3.69 8.05 -1.58
CA LEU A 105 -4.71 7.05 -1.35
C LEU A 105 -4.01 5.68 -1.40
N SER A 106 -4.22 4.84 -0.40
CA SER A 106 -3.50 3.57 -0.26
C SER A 106 -4.40 2.43 0.20
N GLU A 107 -4.32 1.32 -0.52
CA GLU A 107 -5.12 0.11 -0.28
C GLU A 107 -4.24 -1.15 -0.26
N ARG A 108 -4.81 -2.27 0.23
CA ARG A 108 -4.22 -3.61 0.15
C ARG A 108 -5.13 -4.59 -0.61
N PRO A 109 -5.18 -4.54 -1.95
CA PRO A 109 -6.18 -5.28 -2.70
C PRO A 109 -6.22 -6.80 -2.41
N ASP A 110 -5.08 -7.47 -2.28
CA ASP A 110 -5.09 -8.91 -1.92
C ASP A 110 -5.71 -9.16 -0.54
N LYS A 111 -5.44 -8.30 0.43
CA LYS A 111 -6.02 -8.41 1.77
C LYS A 111 -7.53 -8.18 1.74
N GLU A 112 -7.96 -7.10 1.08
CA GLU A 112 -9.30 -6.52 1.13
C GLU A 112 -10.27 -7.20 0.15
N PHE A 113 -9.78 -7.66 -1.00
CA PHE A 113 -10.58 -8.25 -2.09
C PHE A 113 -10.13 -9.65 -2.51
N LYS A 114 -9.02 -10.18 -1.97
CA LYS A 114 -8.43 -11.49 -2.36
C LYS A 114 -8.01 -11.56 -3.83
N LYS A 115 -7.71 -10.39 -4.40
CA LYS A 115 -7.27 -10.17 -5.78
C LYS A 115 -6.47 -8.87 -5.85
N GLY A 116 -5.52 -8.79 -6.78
CA GLY A 116 -4.68 -7.61 -6.96
C GLY A 116 -3.40 -7.68 -6.14
N PRO A 117 -2.59 -6.60 -6.15
CA PRO A 117 -1.29 -6.54 -5.47
C PRO A 117 -1.42 -6.55 -3.94
N ASP A 118 -0.30 -6.77 -3.25
CA ASP A 118 -0.22 -6.65 -1.78
C ASP A 118 -0.54 -5.23 -1.32
N ASN A 119 -0.01 -4.22 -2.03
CA ASN A 119 -0.32 -2.81 -1.81
C ASN A 119 -0.50 -2.05 -3.13
N LEU A 120 -1.37 -1.05 -3.10
CA LEU A 120 -1.65 -0.13 -4.20
C LEU A 120 -1.69 1.31 -3.67
N TRP A 121 -0.93 2.21 -4.29
CA TRP A 121 -0.99 3.66 -4.04
C TRP A 121 -1.49 4.39 -5.29
N CYS A 122 -2.45 5.29 -5.12
CA CYS A 122 -2.81 6.30 -6.11
C CYS A 122 -2.15 7.63 -5.73
N VAL A 123 -1.23 8.11 -6.57
CA VAL A 123 -0.36 9.26 -6.24
C VAL A 123 -0.69 10.54 -7.03
N SER A 124 -1.41 10.40 -8.14
CA SER A 124 -1.92 11.51 -8.96
C SER A 124 -3.12 11.01 -9.78
N THR A 125 -3.73 11.88 -10.57
CA THR A 125 -4.92 11.55 -11.40
C THR A 125 -4.79 10.25 -12.17
N ASP A 126 -3.63 10.01 -12.79
CA ASP A 126 -3.42 8.87 -13.70
C ASP A 126 -2.16 8.06 -13.38
N TYR A 127 -1.64 8.14 -12.15
CA TYR A 127 -0.40 7.44 -11.77
C TYR A 127 -0.50 6.67 -10.46
N TYR A 128 -0.05 5.42 -10.51
CA TYR A 128 -0.14 4.46 -9.42
C TYR A 128 1.21 3.80 -9.13
N PHE A 129 1.32 3.28 -7.93
CA PHE A 129 2.34 2.32 -7.56
C PHE A 129 1.66 1.03 -7.12
N ILE A 130 2.10 -0.11 -7.64
CA ILE A 130 1.75 -1.43 -7.10
C ILE A 130 2.98 -2.08 -6.49
N PHE A 131 2.78 -2.78 -5.38
CA PHE A 131 3.84 -3.45 -4.66
C PHE A 131 3.53 -4.92 -4.44
N GLU A 132 4.55 -5.74 -4.65
CA GLU A 132 4.62 -7.12 -4.18
C GLU A 132 5.67 -7.19 -3.05
N CYS A 133 5.31 -7.73 -1.89
CA CYS A 133 6.10 -7.65 -0.68
C CYS A 133 6.65 -9.03 -0.28
N LYS A 134 7.98 -9.19 -0.31
CA LYS A 134 8.69 -10.38 0.17
C LYS A 134 9.52 -10.04 1.42
N SER A 135 8.87 -9.48 2.44
CA SER A 135 9.53 -9.03 3.67
C SER A 135 10.13 -10.15 4.50
N GLU A 136 9.56 -11.36 4.46
CA GLU A 136 9.95 -12.51 5.29
C GLU A 136 11.11 -13.35 4.72
N VAL A 137 11.55 -13.06 3.49
CA VAL A 137 12.65 -13.84 2.91
C VAL A 137 13.98 -13.43 3.54
N LYS A 138 14.89 -14.41 3.68
CA LYS A 138 16.20 -14.17 4.28
C LYS A 138 17.01 -13.16 3.46
N ASP A 139 17.80 -12.33 4.14
CA ASP A 139 18.77 -11.41 3.52
C ASP A 139 19.75 -12.14 2.58
N SER A 140 20.04 -13.42 2.82
CA SER A 140 20.90 -14.26 1.98
C SER A 140 20.22 -14.80 0.71
N ARG A 141 18.99 -14.38 0.39
CA ARG A 141 18.28 -14.84 -0.81
C ARG A 141 19.09 -14.51 -2.06
N SER A 142 19.39 -15.53 -2.86
CA SER A 142 20.23 -15.41 -4.04
C SER A 142 19.48 -14.88 -5.26
N GLU A 143 18.19 -15.21 -5.40
CA GLU A 143 17.36 -14.87 -6.55
C GLU A 143 15.87 -14.79 -6.25
N ILE A 144 15.15 -14.10 -7.13
CA ILE A 144 13.69 -14.07 -7.24
C ILE A 144 13.26 -15.34 -7.98
N TYR A 145 12.41 -16.15 -7.35
CA TYR A 145 11.95 -17.42 -7.90
C TYR A 145 10.84 -17.24 -8.94
N LYS A 146 10.68 -18.24 -9.82
CA LYS A 146 9.62 -18.29 -10.84
C LYS A 146 8.22 -18.04 -10.26
N SER A 147 7.94 -18.56 -9.06
CA SER A 147 6.65 -18.35 -8.39
C SER A 147 6.42 -16.87 -8.02
N GLU A 148 7.47 -16.16 -7.63
CA GLU A 148 7.42 -14.76 -7.20
C GLU A 148 7.28 -13.84 -8.43
N THR A 149 7.98 -14.13 -9.54
CA THR A 149 7.73 -13.45 -10.82
C THR A 149 6.31 -13.71 -11.32
N GLY A 150 5.81 -14.94 -11.15
CA GLY A 150 4.44 -15.30 -11.51
C GLY A 150 3.37 -14.55 -10.71
N GLN A 151 3.59 -14.35 -9.40
CA GLN A 151 2.73 -13.52 -8.55
C GLN A 151 2.67 -12.08 -9.05
N MET A 152 3.83 -11.44 -9.25
CA MET A 152 3.89 -10.08 -9.79
C MET A 152 3.18 -9.97 -11.16
N ASN A 153 3.36 -10.94 -12.06
CA ASN A 153 2.69 -10.93 -13.37
C ASN A 153 1.16 -10.99 -13.23
N ASN A 154 0.64 -11.76 -12.27
CA ASN A 154 -0.80 -11.80 -11.99
C ASN A 154 -1.31 -10.45 -11.46
N HIS A 155 -0.53 -9.77 -10.60
CA HIS A 155 -0.88 -8.44 -10.11
C HIS A 155 -0.89 -7.40 -11.23
N CYS A 156 0.05 -7.49 -12.17
CA CYS A 156 0.06 -6.65 -13.37
C CYS A 156 -1.20 -6.87 -14.20
N GLY A 157 -1.53 -8.13 -14.53
CA GLY A 157 -2.73 -8.43 -15.32
C GLY A 157 -4.03 -8.00 -14.63
N TRP A 158 -4.11 -8.14 -13.30
CA TRP A 158 -5.23 -7.60 -12.53
C TRP A 158 -5.32 -6.07 -12.65
N PHE A 159 -4.20 -5.36 -12.50
CA PHE A 159 -4.19 -3.90 -12.63
C PHE A 159 -4.62 -3.47 -14.04
N ASP A 160 -4.10 -4.11 -15.09
CA ASP A 160 -4.46 -3.78 -16.47
C ASP A 160 -5.96 -4.00 -16.74
N GLN A 161 -6.53 -5.08 -16.20
CA GLN A 161 -7.97 -5.37 -16.31
C GLN A 161 -8.83 -4.36 -15.56
N GLU A 162 -8.47 -4.04 -14.31
CA GLU A 162 -9.29 -3.18 -13.48
C GLU A 162 -9.11 -1.71 -13.88
N TYR A 163 -7.92 -1.25 -14.26
CA TYR A 163 -7.62 0.16 -14.49
C TYR A 163 -7.59 0.58 -15.95
N ASN A 164 -7.63 -0.33 -16.93
CA ASN A 164 -7.61 0.00 -18.37
C ASN A 164 -6.43 0.93 -18.75
N ALA A 165 -5.20 0.45 -18.53
CA ALA A 165 -3.94 1.06 -18.96
C ALA A 165 -3.63 2.47 -18.40
N GLU A 166 -3.88 2.68 -17.11
CA GLU A 166 -3.36 3.82 -16.35
C GLU A 166 -1.83 3.67 -16.10
N GLN A 167 -1.11 4.78 -15.91
CA GLN A 167 0.34 4.71 -15.71
C GLN A 167 0.64 4.11 -14.32
N VAL A 168 1.49 3.10 -14.27
CA VAL A 168 1.80 2.42 -13.02
C VAL A 168 3.27 2.04 -12.92
N LYS A 169 3.85 2.34 -11.75
CA LYS A 169 5.15 1.82 -11.34
C LYS A 169 4.96 0.52 -10.56
N ARG A 170 5.67 -0.53 -10.97
CA ARG A 170 5.54 -1.88 -10.43
C ARG A 170 6.80 -2.20 -9.62
N ILE A 171 6.65 -2.44 -8.34
CA ILE A 171 7.80 -2.62 -7.44
C ILE A 171 7.70 -3.96 -6.72
N LEU A 172 8.75 -4.78 -6.83
CA LEU A 172 8.94 -5.96 -6.00
C LEU A 172 9.89 -5.61 -4.85
N ILE A 173 9.39 -5.69 -3.61
CA ILE A 173 10.18 -5.43 -2.40
C ILE A 173 10.78 -6.76 -1.93
N ILE A 174 12.07 -6.96 -2.19
CA ILE A 174 12.80 -8.22 -1.91
C ILE A 174 14.31 -7.91 -1.77
N PRO A 175 15.10 -8.63 -0.95
CA PRO A 175 16.51 -8.29 -0.71
C PRO A 175 17.47 -8.56 -1.88
N THR A 176 17.03 -9.23 -2.95
CA THR A 176 17.86 -9.54 -4.13
C THR A 176 17.27 -8.92 -5.39
N LYS A 177 18.12 -8.59 -6.37
CA LYS A 177 17.67 -8.11 -7.68
C LYS A 177 17.84 -9.13 -8.79
N ASN A 178 18.39 -10.30 -8.49
CA ASN A 178 18.64 -11.31 -9.50
C ASN A 178 17.36 -12.11 -9.74
N VAL A 179 16.84 -12.12 -10.96
CA VAL A 179 15.75 -13.01 -11.34
C VAL A 179 16.33 -14.37 -11.71
N SER A 180 15.69 -15.44 -11.25
CA SER A 180 16.05 -16.81 -11.63
C SER A 180 15.92 -16.99 -13.15
N HIS A 181 16.78 -17.80 -13.77
CA HIS A 181 16.67 -18.14 -15.21
C HIS A 181 15.31 -18.77 -15.57
N GLN A 182 14.60 -19.34 -14.60
CA GLN A 182 13.27 -19.93 -14.79
C GLN A 182 12.12 -18.92 -14.66
N GLY A 183 12.39 -17.72 -14.16
CA GLY A 183 11.42 -16.65 -13.96
C GLY A 183 11.54 -15.56 -15.03
N ASN A 184 10.44 -14.87 -15.30
CA ASN A 184 10.42 -13.72 -16.19
C ASN A 184 9.24 -12.81 -15.85
N PHE A 185 9.43 -11.49 -15.93
CA PHE A 185 8.36 -10.52 -15.77
C PHE A 185 7.69 -10.22 -17.11
N THR A 186 6.36 -10.09 -17.13
CA THR A 186 5.61 -9.69 -18.33
C THR A 186 5.57 -8.18 -18.53
N HIS A 187 5.94 -7.42 -17.50
CA HIS A 187 5.95 -5.97 -17.48
C HIS A 187 7.29 -5.46 -16.94
N HIS A 188 7.55 -4.16 -17.13
CA HIS A 188 8.65 -3.52 -16.44
C HIS A 188 8.38 -3.49 -14.94
N VAL A 189 9.28 -4.12 -14.17
CA VAL A 189 9.23 -4.24 -12.71
C VAL A 189 10.57 -3.79 -12.17
N GLU A 190 10.56 -2.96 -11.14
CA GLU A 190 11.77 -2.58 -10.43
C GLU A 190 11.81 -3.21 -9.03
N ILE A 191 13.01 -3.29 -8.47
CA ILE A 191 13.27 -3.93 -7.19
C ILE A 191 13.57 -2.89 -6.14
N MET A 192 12.87 -2.95 -5.01
CA MET A 192 13.22 -2.19 -3.81
C MET A 192 13.93 -3.11 -2.81
N ARG A 193 15.27 -3.07 -2.82
CA ARG A 193 16.10 -3.79 -1.85
C ARG A 193 16.24 -3.01 -0.55
N LYS A 194 16.90 -3.64 0.45
CA LYS A 194 17.14 -3.09 1.80
C LYS A 194 17.69 -1.66 1.80
N GLY A 195 18.65 -1.34 0.93
CA GLY A 195 19.22 0.01 0.84
C GLY A 195 18.19 1.06 0.39
N LYS A 196 17.43 0.76 -0.66
CA LYS A 196 16.39 1.65 -1.19
C LYS A 196 15.21 1.80 -0.23
N LEU A 197 14.77 0.71 0.40
CA LEU A 197 13.74 0.75 1.44
C LEU A 197 14.20 1.59 2.65
N LYS A 198 15.45 1.44 3.09
CA LYS A 198 16.03 2.27 4.15
C LYS A 198 16.05 3.75 3.75
N HIS A 199 16.43 4.07 2.51
CA HIS A 199 16.43 5.44 2.02
C HIS A 199 15.02 6.07 2.09
N LEU A 200 13.99 5.35 1.65
CA LEU A 200 12.59 5.82 1.77
C LEU A 200 12.22 6.08 3.23
N ARG A 201 12.54 5.14 4.13
CA ARG A 201 12.23 5.26 5.56
C ARG A 201 12.91 6.47 6.20
N ASP A 202 14.19 6.69 5.89
CA ASP A 202 14.97 7.80 6.43
C ASP A 202 14.41 9.16 5.97
N ASN A 203 14.00 9.25 4.70
CA ASN A 203 13.41 10.47 4.14
C ASN A 203 12.02 10.75 4.72
N VAL A 204 11.18 9.72 4.89
CA VAL A 204 9.88 9.86 5.58
C VAL A 204 10.07 10.30 7.04
N LYS A 205 11.02 9.69 7.76
CA LYS A 205 11.36 10.09 9.13
C LYS A 205 11.80 11.54 9.20
N SER A 206 12.64 11.97 8.25
CA SER A 206 13.17 13.33 8.19
C SER A 206 12.07 14.34 7.84
N PHE A 207 11.17 13.99 6.93
CA PHE A 207 9.98 14.79 6.63
C PHE A 207 9.12 15.07 7.87
N PHE A 208 8.80 14.05 8.66
CA PHE A 208 8.00 14.25 9.88
C PHE A 208 8.74 14.97 11.00
N LYS A 209 10.09 14.93 11.03
CA LYS A 209 10.88 15.72 12.00
C LYS A 209 10.74 17.23 11.79
N GLU A 210 10.47 17.69 10.57
CA GLU A 210 10.27 19.11 10.29
C GLU A 210 9.07 19.70 11.05
N PHE A 211 8.14 18.86 11.51
CA PHE A 211 6.95 19.27 12.25
C PHE A 211 7.22 19.64 13.72
N LYS A 212 8.43 19.38 14.25
CA LYS A 212 8.76 19.48 15.68
C LYS A 212 8.43 20.84 16.31
N ASP A 213 8.78 21.91 15.62
CA ASP A 213 8.68 23.27 16.16
C ASP A 213 7.38 23.97 15.72
N TYR A 214 6.43 23.21 15.16
CA TYR A 214 5.17 23.72 14.63
C TYR A 214 3.96 23.22 15.41
N GLN A 215 2.92 24.05 15.49
CA GLN A 215 1.58 23.58 15.85
C GLN A 215 1.01 22.78 14.68
N LEU A 216 0.63 21.53 14.94
CA LEU A 216 0.28 20.53 13.92
C LEU A 216 -0.93 20.93 13.04
N ASP A 217 -1.78 21.81 13.52
CA ASP A 217 -2.98 22.34 12.87
C ASP A 217 -2.78 23.68 12.15
N GLU A 218 -1.62 24.33 12.32
CA GLU A 218 -1.33 25.65 11.74
C GLU A 218 -0.33 25.60 10.57
N ILE A 219 0.05 24.40 10.10
CA ILE A 219 1.07 24.25 9.07
C ILE A 219 0.48 24.52 7.68
N THR A 220 1.05 25.52 7.02
CA THR A 220 0.66 25.90 5.66
C THR A 220 1.03 24.83 4.63
N ASP A 221 0.17 24.63 3.65
CA ASP A 221 0.41 23.77 2.48
C ASP A 221 1.78 24.03 1.80
N SER A 222 2.19 25.29 1.68
CA SER A 222 3.48 25.66 1.06
C SER A 222 4.69 25.05 1.78
N LYS A 223 4.69 25.01 3.12
CA LYS A 223 5.79 24.44 3.90
C LYS A 223 5.85 22.93 3.76
N ILE A 224 4.68 22.28 3.80
CA ILE A 224 4.60 20.83 3.60
C ILE A 224 5.11 20.45 2.21
N GLN A 225 4.74 21.21 1.19
CA GLN A 225 5.22 21.01 -0.18
C GLN A 225 6.75 21.17 -0.29
N GLU A 226 7.33 22.17 0.38
CA GLU A 226 8.78 22.37 0.45
C GLU A 226 9.49 21.17 1.10
N TRP A 227 9.00 20.69 2.25
CA TRP A 227 9.56 19.53 2.94
C TRP A 227 9.44 18.24 2.12
N ILE A 228 8.32 18.05 1.41
CA ILE A 228 8.14 16.92 0.47
C ILE A 228 9.24 16.93 -0.59
N GLN A 229 9.51 18.08 -1.21
CA GLN A 229 10.52 18.20 -2.27
C GLN A 229 11.93 18.02 -1.70
N PHE A 230 12.22 18.64 -0.56
CA PHE A 230 13.52 18.55 0.09
C PHE A 230 13.86 17.11 0.48
N GLN A 231 12.89 16.39 1.04
CA GLN A 231 13.04 14.99 1.47
C GLN A 231 12.76 13.98 0.35
N LYS A 232 12.66 14.40 -0.92
CA LYS A 232 12.48 13.49 -2.07
C LYS A 232 11.23 12.60 -1.97
N LEU A 233 10.14 13.13 -1.42
CA LEU A 233 8.83 12.46 -1.31
C LEU A 233 7.82 12.98 -2.34
N ASP A 234 8.23 13.83 -3.27
CA ASP A 234 7.45 14.17 -4.45
C ASP A 234 7.34 12.96 -5.40
N VAL A 235 6.39 13.03 -6.33
CA VAL A 235 6.05 11.89 -7.20
C VAL A 235 7.23 11.51 -8.11
N GLU A 236 8.01 12.48 -8.60
CA GLU A 236 9.13 12.20 -9.50
C GLU A 236 10.31 11.57 -8.76
N SER A 237 10.60 12.05 -7.55
CA SER A 237 11.57 11.39 -6.66
C SER A 237 11.13 9.97 -6.30
N LEU A 238 9.84 9.76 -5.97
CA LEU A 238 9.32 8.42 -5.67
C LEU A 238 9.44 7.45 -6.84
N LYS A 239 9.32 7.95 -8.07
CA LYS A 239 9.51 7.18 -9.30
C LYS A 239 10.96 6.83 -9.60
N SER A 240 11.96 7.50 -9.03
CA SER A 240 13.36 7.33 -9.49
C SER A 240 14.32 6.90 -8.37
N GLU A 241 14.06 7.27 -7.13
CA GLU A 241 15.06 7.18 -6.05
C GLU A 241 14.99 5.88 -5.23
N TYR A 242 13.85 5.19 -5.20
CA TYR A 242 13.57 4.12 -4.22
C TYR A 242 13.43 2.72 -4.82
N SER A 243 13.80 2.53 -6.08
CA SER A 243 13.89 1.21 -6.68
C SER A 243 15.02 1.17 -7.72
N GLU A 244 15.37 -0.01 -8.18
CA GLU A 244 16.42 -0.23 -9.18
C GLU A 244 16.01 -1.36 -10.13
N ASP A 245 16.59 -1.38 -11.33
CA ASP A 245 16.34 -2.46 -12.28
C ASP A 245 16.76 -3.82 -11.71
N TYR A 246 15.99 -4.85 -12.07
CA TYR A 246 16.38 -6.22 -11.82
C TYR A 246 17.52 -6.65 -12.76
N TYR A 247 18.24 -7.70 -12.36
CA TYR A 247 19.23 -8.37 -13.18
C TYR A 247 18.68 -9.72 -13.62
N GLN A 248 18.59 -9.96 -14.93
CA GLN A 248 18.26 -11.28 -15.47
C GLN A 248 19.51 -12.15 -15.45
N LYS A 249 19.48 -13.25 -14.71
CA LYS A 249 20.54 -14.28 -14.78
C LYS A 249 20.44 -15.10 -16.06
#